data_AF-A0A368FKJ4-F1
#
_entry.id   AF-A0A368FKJ4-F1
#
_cell.length_a   1.000
_cell.length_b   1.000
_cell.length_c   1.000
_cell.angle_alpha   90.00
_cell.angle_beta   90.00
_cell.angle_gamma   90.00
#
_symmetry.space_group_name_H-M   'P 1'
#
loop_
_entity.id
_entity.type
_entity.pdbx_description
1 polymer ?
#
loop_
_entity_poly.entity_id
_entity_poly.type
_entity_poly.pdbx_seq_one_letter_code
_entity_poly.pdbx_strand_id
1 'polypeptide(L)'
;MQSAIEQVSAAGVKILIYNGDVDTVCSHVMNRQFLTKLNRTITGKERANEPWRYIGENPTVAGYQLKYQGGIDFVTVRGSGHFVPEDKPREALQMIYNFVKSRDYSLPTPF
;
A
#
# COMPACT_ATOMS: atom_id res chain seq x y z
N MET A 1 22.14 10.73 7.70
CA MET A 1 21.70 11.27 6.40
C MET A 1 20.25 10.89 6.22
N GLN A 2 19.33 11.84 6.01
CA GLN A 2 17.91 11.52 5.79
C GLN A 2 17.75 10.81 4.46
N SER A 3 16.97 9.72 4.45
CA SER A 3 16.68 9.01 3.20
C SER A 3 15.84 9.86 2.26
N ALA A 4 15.84 9.57 0.95
CA ALA A 4 15.01 10.29 -0.02
C ALA A 4 13.51 10.27 0.37
N ILE A 5 13.03 9.14 0.91
CA ILE A 5 11.65 9.00 1.38
C ILE A 5 11.34 9.98 2.53
N GLU A 6 12.29 10.21 3.43
CA GLU A 6 12.10 11.16 4.52
C GLU A 6 12.04 12.61 4.02
N GLN A 7 12.82 12.95 2.99
CA GLN A 7 12.78 14.29 2.38
C GLN A 7 11.45 14.53 1.66
N VAL A 8 10.97 13.54 0.88
CA VAL A 8 9.68 13.61 0.17
C VAL A 8 8.52 13.70 1.16
N SER A 9 8.55 12.90 2.23
CA SER A 9 7.56 12.94 3.30
C SER A 9 7.57 14.30 4.04
N ALA A 10 8.74 14.85 4.34
CA ALA A 10 8.88 16.17 4.97
C ALA A 10 8.34 17.31 4.09
N ALA A 11 8.38 17.15 2.76
CA ALA A 11 7.77 18.08 1.81
C ALA A 11 6.24 17.97 1.72
N GLY A 12 5.60 17.07 2.50
CA GLY A 12 4.15 16.87 2.51
C GLY A 12 3.61 16.09 1.31
N VAL A 13 4.48 15.45 0.53
CA VAL A 13 4.07 14.61 -0.60
C VAL A 13 3.64 13.24 -0.08
N LYS A 14 2.48 12.76 -0.54
CA LYS A 14 1.99 11.42 -0.20
C LYS A 14 2.79 10.36 -0.93
N ILE A 15 3.16 9.30 -0.22
CA ILE A 15 3.97 8.20 -0.72
C ILE A 15 3.17 6.91 -0.58
N LEU A 16 3.04 6.16 -1.68
CA LEU A 16 2.54 4.79 -1.66
C LEU A 16 3.68 3.85 -2.04
N ILE A 17 3.98 2.91 -1.14
CA ILE A 17 4.83 1.77 -1.41
C ILE A 17 3.91 0.55 -1.48
N TYR A 18 3.89 -0.14 -2.62
CA TYR A 18 3.04 -1.32 -2.78
C TYR A 18 3.82 -2.51 -3.32
N ASN A 19 3.39 -3.72 -2.93
CA ASN A 19 4.03 -4.96 -3.34
C ASN A 19 3.01 -6.07 -3.56
N GLY A 20 3.27 -6.93 -4.54
CA GLY A 20 2.65 -8.24 -4.56
C GLY A 20 3.22 -9.12 -3.43
N ASP A 21 2.36 -9.87 -2.76
CA ASP A 21 2.76 -10.69 -1.60
C ASP A 21 3.41 -12.03 -1.97
N VAL A 22 3.42 -12.42 -3.25
CA VAL A 22 4.13 -13.61 -3.74
C VAL A 22 5.40 -13.28 -4.55
N ASP A 23 5.81 -12.00 -4.62
CA ASP A 23 7.11 -11.61 -5.19
C ASP A 23 8.25 -12.01 -4.25
N THR A 24 9.21 -12.79 -4.76
CA THR A 24 10.41 -13.21 -4.04
C THR A 24 11.64 -12.33 -4.32
N VAL A 25 11.65 -11.57 -5.41
CA VAL A 25 12.79 -10.73 -5.83
C VAL A 25 12.77 -9.41 -5.09
N CYS A 26 11.61 -8.73 -5.05
CA CYS A 26 11.40 -7.47 -4.34
C CYS A 26 10.32 -7.64 -3.27
N SER A 27 10.54 -8.60 -2.37
CA SER A 27 9.51 -9.07 -1.45
C SER A 27 8.94 -7.99 -0.53
N HIS A 28 7.64 -8.11 -0.23
CA HIS A 28 6.94 -7.25 0.72
C HIS A 28 7.59 -7.29 2.12
N VAL A 29 8.26 -8.38 2.49
CA VAL A 29 8.96 -8.53 3.77
C VAL A 29 10.16 -7.58 3.84
N MET A 30 10.98 -7.52 2.78
CA MET A 30 12.13 -6.62 2.71
C MET A 30 11.68 -5.16 2.78
N ASN A 31 10.63 -4.80 2.05
CA ASN A 31 10.09 -3.43 2.07
C ASN A 31 9.51 -3.07 3.44
N ARG A 32 8.85 -4.00 4.13
CA ARG A 32 8.37 -3.79 5.51
C ARG A 32 9.53 -3.61 6.49
N GLN A 33 10.63 -4.35 6.35
CA GLN A 33 11.83 -4.16 7.17
C GLN A 33 12.46 -2.79 6.93
N PHE A 34 12.55 -2.36 5.67
CA PHE A 34 13.02 -1.01 5.32
C PHE A 34 12.16 0.08 5.98
N LEU A 35 10.83 -0.01 5.86
CA LEU A 35 9.90 0.95 6.47
C LEU A 35 9.97 0.97 7.99
N THR A 36 10.18 -0.18 8.62
CA THR A 36 10.35 -0.28 10.08
C THR A 36 11.58 0.49 10.55
N LYS A 37 12.67 0.52 9.76
CA LYS A 37 13.90 1.27 10.07
C LYS A 37 13.72 2.78 9.99
N LEU A 38 12.68 3.29 9.31
CA LEU A 38 12.36 4.71 9.30
C LEU A 38 11.81 5.20 10.66
N ASN A 39 11.48 4.28 11.57
CA ASN A 39 11.03 4.56 12.94
C ASN A 39 9.86 5.57 13.00
N ARG A 40 8.89 5.43 12.10
CA ARG A 40 7.70 6.28 12.03
C ARG A 40 6.54 5.66 12.80
N THR A 41 5.73 6.50 13.43
CA THR A 41 4.51 6.07 14.11
C THR A 41 3.50 5.52 13.10
N ILE A 42 2.99 4.31 13.32
CA ILE A 42 1.85 3.78 12.55
C ILE A 42 0.59 4.52 13.02
N THR A 43 -0.15 5.07 12.07
CA THR A 43 -1.35 5.89 12.27
C THR A 43 -2.62 5.14 11.88
N GLY A 44 -3.76 5.50 12.50
CA GLY A 44 -5.07 4.90 12.21
C GLY A 44 -5.44 3.75 13.16
N LYS A 45 -6.55 3.05 12.83
CA LYS A 45 -6.97 1.82 13.55
C LYS A 45 -6.01 0.63 13.30
N GLU A 46 -5.04 0.83 12.40
CA GLU A 46 -4.23 -0.16 11.68
C GLU A 46 -2.96 -0.61 12.43
N ARG A 47 -2.99 -0.80 13.76
CA ARG A 47 -1.83 -1.37 14.49
C ARG A 47 -1.49 -2.82 14.09
N ALA A 48 -2.23 -3.44 13.16
CA ALA A 48 -2.22 -4.88 12.92
C ALA A 48 -2.26 -5.34 11.44
N ASN A 49 -1.81 -4.55 10.46
CA ASN A 49 -2.00 -4.83 9.02
C ASN A 49 -3.51 -4.95 8.70
N GLU A 50 -4.20 -3.83 8.50
CA GLU A 50 -5.65 -3.89 8.23
C GLU A 50 -5.91 -4.45 6.83
N PRO A 51 -6.82 -5.42 6.65
CA PRO A 51 -7.16 -5.89 5.33
C PRO A 51 -7.90 -4.80 4.54
N TRP A 52 -7.47 -4.53 3.32
CA TRP A 52 -8.24 -3.74 2.37
C TRP A 52 -8.96 -4.64 1.39
N ARG A 53 -10.08 -4.17 0.85
CA ARG A 53 -10.98 -4.98 0.03
C ARG A 53 -11.13 -4.40 -1.36
N TYR A 54 -11.06 -5.25 -2.37
CA TYR A 54 -11.57 -4.90 -3.69
C TYR A 54 -13.09 -4.96 -3.68
N ILE A 55 -13.75 -3.88 -4.11
CA ILE A 55 -15.21 -3.75 -4.11
C ILE A 55 -15.70 -3.81 -5.56
N GLY A 56 -15.68 -5.01 -6.14
CA GLY A 56 -16.36 -5.33 -7.40
C GLY A 56 -17.65 -6.12 -7.16
N GLU A 57 -18.06 -6.93 -8.13
CA GLU A 57 -19.24 -7.81 -8.04
C GLU A 57 -19.22 -8.71 -6.80
N ASN A 58 -18.05 -9.24 -6.46
CA ASN A 58 -17.81 -10.06 -5.27
C ASN A 58 -16.68 -9.44 -4.44
N PRO A 59 -16.99 -8.76 -3.32
CA PRO A 59 -15.97 -8.15 -2.49
C PRO A 59 -15.01 -9.18 -1.89
N THR A 60 -13.71 -8.99 -2.13
CA THR A 60 -12.65 -9.88 -1.65
C THR A 60 -11.58 -9.10 -0.91
N VAL A 61 -10.85 -9.77 -0.01
CA VAL A 61 -9.64 -9.19 0.59
C VAL A 61 -8.58 -9.11 -0.49
N ALA A 62 -8.22 -7.89 -0.87
CA ALA A 62 -7.26 -7.62 -1.92
C ALA A 62 -5.83 -7.47 -1.38
N GLY A 63 -5.67 -7.39 -0.06
CA GLY A 63 -4.39 -7.44 0.62
C GLY A 63 -4.46 -6.74 1.96
N TYR A 64 -3.33 -6.20 2.42
CA TYR A 64 -3.21 -5.54 3.72
C TYR A 64 -2.55 -4.18 3.59
N GLN A 65 -2.88 -3.26 4.50
CA GLN A 65 -2.34 -1.91 4.51
C GLN A 65 -1.81 -1.50 5.87
N LEU A 66 -0.82 -0.60 5.84
CA LEU A 66 -0.30 0.14 6.97
C LEU A 66 -0.10 1.60 6.58
N LYS A 67 -0.57 2.51 7.42
CA LYS A 67 -0.34 3.94 7.25
C LYS A 67 0.65 4.45 8.29
N TYR A 68 1.69 5.13 7.86
CA TYR A 68 2.68 5.73 8.72
C TYR A 68 2.53 7.26 8.74
N GLN A 69 2.88 7.85 9.89
CA GLN A 69 2.97 9.29 10.04
C GLN A 69 3.91 9.88 8.97
N GLY A 70 3.53 11.04 8.42
CA GLY A 70 4.24 11.67 7.30
C GLY A 70 3.69 11.30 5.93
N GLY A 71 2.51 10.65 5.86
CA GLY A 71 1.81 10.38 4.61
C GLY A 71 2.45 9.25 3.79
N ILE A 72 2.95 8.22 4.47
CA ILE A 72 3.55 7.04 3.84
C ILE A 72 2.61 5.86 4.05
N ASP A 73 2.09 5.32 2.96
CA ASP A 73 1.24 4.14 2.95
C ASP A 73 2.06 2.94 2.45
N PHE A 74 1.87 1.79 3.09
CA PHE A 74 2.39 0.52 2.64
C PHE A 74 1.24 -0.45 2.39
N VAL A 75 1.14 -0.96 1.16
CA VAL A 75 0.02 -1.82 0.74
C VAL A 75 0.55 -3.10 0.11
N THR A 76 0.07 -4.25 0.58
CA THR A 76 0.28 -5.51 -0.13
C THR A 76 -0.91 -5.82 -1.03
N VAL A 77 -0.65 -6.52 -2.13
CA VAL A 77 -1.69 -7.04 -3.04
C VAL A 77 -1.62 -8.57 -3.04
N ARG A 78 -2.71 -9.18 -2.57
CA ARG A 78 -2.81 -10.60 -2.29
C ARG A 78 -2.81 -11.43 -3.57
N GLY A 79 -1.92 -12.42 -3.62
CA GLY A 79 -1.76 -13.34 -4.75
C GLY A 79 -1.16 -12.69 -5.98
N SER A 80 -0.41 -11.61 -5.81
CA SER A 80 0.29 -10.90 -6.88
C SER A 80 1.79 -11.07 -6.75
N GLY A 81 2.49 -11.22 -7.88
CA GLY A 81 3.94 -11.24 -7.98
C GLY A 81 4.52 -9.84 -8.19
N HIS A 82 5.63 -9.78 -8.92
CA HIS A 82 6.40 -8.55 -9.13
C HIS A 82 5.62 -7.48 -9.90
N PHE A 83 4.85 -7.89 -10.90
CA PHE A 83 4.07 -6.99 -11.76
C PHE A 83 2.62 -6.91 -11.32
N VAL A 84 2.37 -6.17 -10.24
CA VAL A 84 1.03 -6.07 -9.63
C VAL A 84 -0.10 -5.74 -10.60
N PRO A 85 0.04 -4.74 -11.50
CA PRO A 85 -1.01 -4.45 -12.48
C PRO A 85 -1.24 -5.54 -13.52
N GLU A 86 -0.26 -6.43 -13.75
CA GLU A 86 -0.40 -7.58 -14.66
C GLU A 86 -1.13 -8.74 -13.96
N ASP A 87 -0.73 -9.08 -12.74
CA ASP A 87 -1.31 -10.20 -11.98
C ASP A 87 -2.71 -9.90 -11.43
N LYS A 88 -2.93 -8.66 -10.98
CA LYS A 88 -4.12 -8.20 -10.26
C LYS A 88 -4.61 -6.83 -10.78
N PRO A 89 -4.99 -6.71 -12.06
CA PRO A 89 -5.30 -5.42 -12.69
C PRO A 89 -6.44 -4.66 -12.01
N ARG A 90 -7.49 -5.36 -11.56
CA ARG A 90 -8.68 -4.74 -10.95
C ARG A 90 -8.36 -4.16 -9.57
N GLU A 91 -7.67 -4.93 -8.76
CA GLU A 91 -7.21 -4.54 -7.43
C GLU A 91 -6.17 -3.41 -7.53
N ALA A 92 -5.22 -3.51 -8.46
CA ALA A 92 -4.21 -2.48 -8.72
C ALA A 92 -4.85 -1.14 -9.10
N LEU A 93 -5.84 -1.18 -9.99
CA LEU A 93 -6.54 0.02 -10.44
C LEU A 93 -7.32 0.69 -9.30
N GLN A 94 -8.04 -0.10 -8.48
CA GLN A 94 -8.73 0.43 -7.30
C GLN A 94 -7.75 1.05 -6.30
N MET A 95 -6.62 0.37 -6.03
CA MET A 95 -5.58 0.86 -5.14
C MET A 95 -4.99 2.20 -5.62
N ILE A 96 -4.56 2.28 -6.87
CA ILE A 96 -3.95 3.49 -7.46
C ILE A 96 -4.98 4.64 -7.48
N TYR A 97 -6.21 4.37 -7.92
CA TYR A 97 -7.26 5.39 -7.97
C TYR A 97 -7.54 5.98 -6.59
N ASN A 98 -7.70 5.12 -5.58
CA ASN A 98 -8.00 5.57 -4.22
C ASN A 98 -6.82 6.30 -3.58
N PHE A 99 -5.58 5.87 -3.82
CA PHE A 99 -4.40 6.61 -3.38
C PHE A 99 -4.36 8.02 -3.97
N VAL A 100 -4.47 8.15 -5.30
CA VAL A 100 -4.44 9.44 -6.00
C VAL A 100 -5.56 10.36 -5.52
N LYS A 101 -6.76 9.81 -5.29
CA LYS A 101 -7.91 10.56 -4.77
C LYS A 101 -7.90 10.75 -3.25
N SER A 102 -6.88 10.25 -2.54
CA SER A 102 -6.79 10.34 -1.07
C SER A 102 -8.00 9.73 -0.36
N ARG A 103 -8.48 8.60 -0.87
CA ARG A 103 -9.66 7.86 -0.40
C ARG A 103 -9.23 6.60 0.33
N ASP A 104 -10.17 6.01 1.07
CA ASP A 104 -9.97 4.66 1.62
C ASP A 104 -9.80 3.63 0.49
N TYR A 105 -8.83 2.73 0.63
CA TYR A 105 -8.51 1.72 -0.38
C TYR A 105 -9.66 0.74 -0.63
N SER A 106 -10.57 0.56 0.32
CA SER A 106 -11.76 -0.28 0.21
C SER A 106 -12.99 0.44 -0.35
N LEU A 107 -12.79 1.54 -1.08
CA LEU A 107 -13.87 2.18 -1.83
C LEU A 107 -13.88 1.74 -3.30
N PRO A 108 -15.06 1.52 -3.90
CA PRO A 108 -15.14 1.15 -5.29
C PRO A 108 -14.65 2.30 -6.20
N THR A 109 -14.27 1.89 -7.40
CA THR A 109 -13.99 2.76 -8.54
C THR A 109 -15.24 3.00 -9.39
N PRO A 110 -15.30 4.09 -10.17
CA PRO A 110 -16.45 4.40 -11.02
C PRO A 110 -16.52 3.61 -12.33
N PHE A 111 -15.70 2.57 -12.49
CA PHE A 111 -15.54 1.74 -13.68
C PHE A 111 -15.53 0.27 -13.28
#